data_AF-A0A966XFL5-F1
#
_entry.id   AF-A0A966XFL5-F1
#
_cell.length_a   1.000
_cell.length_b   1.000
_cell.length_c   1.000
_cell.angle_alpha   90.00
_cell.angle_beta   90.00
_cell.angle_gamma   90.00
#
_symmetry.space_group_name_H-M   'P 1'
#
loop_
_entity.id
_entity.type
_entity.pdbx_description
1 polymer ?
#
loop_
_entity_poly.entity_id
_entity_poly.type
_entity_poly.pdbx_seq_one_letter_code
_entity_poly.pdbx_strand_id
1 'polypeptide(L)'
;MAHIPSDKNEKLPFLGRLLSWFTLPQNSKFIIGALAIVCIGLFLADFTYKKYGHFEVETYKGFYGAYGFVMFTALILLAKTLRYFIQQPEDYYGDKAIDREEYPEDQLEKLGHEDV
;
A
#
# COMPACT_ATOMS: atom_id res chain seq x y z
N MET A 1 -16.73 -21.04 -19.84
CA MET A 1 -15.53 -20.19 -19.61
C MET A 1 -16.03 -18.88 -19.04
N ALA A 2 -15.85 -18.67 -17.73
CA ALA A 2 -16.40 -17.51 -17.04
C ALA A 2 -15.93 -16.22 -17.73
N HIS A 3 -16.89 -15.36 -18.07
CA HIS A 3 -16.64 -14.05 -18.66
C HIS A 3 -16.02 -13.17 -17.57
N ILE A 4 -14.69 -13.18 -17.43
CA ILE A 4 -13.98 -12.21 -16.59
C ILE A 4 -14.38 -10.83 -17.12
N PRO A 5 -15.06 -9.97 -16.33
CA PRO A 5 -15.43 -8.65 -16.80
C PRO A 5 -14.14 -7.94 -17.22
N SER A 6 -14.10 -7.57 -18.51
CA SER A 6 -12.97 -6.87 -19.09
C SER A 6 -12.72 -5.58 -18.29
N ASP A 7 -11.58 -5.49 -17.62
CA ASP A 7 -11.05 -4.32 -16.89
C ASP A 7 -10.69 -3.18 -17.87
N LYS A 8 -11.70 -2.71 -18.60
CA LYS A 8 -11.60 -1.56 -19.50
C LYS A 8 -11.88 -0.32 -18.67
N ASN A 9 -10.79 0.34 -18.27
CA ASN A 9 -10.73 1.60 -17.54
C ASN A 9 -11.74 2.67 -18.03
N GLU A 10 -12.13 2.65 -19.31
CA GLU A 10 -13.05 3.63 -19.91
C GLU A 10 -14.48 3.61 -19.36
N LYS A 11 -14.96 2.50 -18.77
CA LYS A 11 -16.31 2.42 -18.20
C LYS A 11 -16.36 2.76 -16.70
N LEU A 12 -15.22 3.06 -16.07
CA LEU A 12 -15.16 3.34 -14.64
C LEU A 12 -15.52 4.81 -14.34
N PRO A 13 -16.21 5.09 -13.22
CA PRO A 13 -16.37 6.45 -12.72
C PRO A 13 -15.00 7.07 -12.42
N PHE A 14 -14.93 8.40 -12.31
CA PHE A 14 -13.66 9.13 -12.13
C PHE A 14 -12.72 8.52 -11.08
N LEU A 15 -13.27 8.16 -9.91
CA LEU A 15 -12.50 7.54 -8.82
C LEU A 15 -12.00 6.14 -9.18
N GLY A 16 -12.79 5.33 -9.90
CA GLY A 16 -12.38 4.00 -10.35
C GLY A 16 -11.21 4.09 -11.34
N ARG A 17 -11.27 5.03 -12.28
CA ARG A 17 -10.16 5.28 -13.21
C ARG A 17 -8.88 5.74 -12.51
N LEU A 18 -9.01 6.62 -11.51
CA LEU A 18 -7.87 7.10 -10.73
C LEU A 18 -7.23 5.96 -9.91
N LEU A 19 -8.05 5.13 -9.26
CA LEU A 19 -7.58 4.02 -8.46
C LEU A 19 -6.91 2.94 -9.33
N SER A 20 -7.52 2.59 -10.46
CA SER A 20 -6.93 1.66 -11.43
C SER A 20 -5.56 2.16 -11.90
N TRP A 21 -5.43 3.46 -12.19
CA TRP A 21 -4.14 4.06 -12.56
C TRP A 21 -3.09 3.88 -11.44
N PHE A 22 -3.44 4.01 -10.16
CA PHE A 22 -2.51 3.84 -9.05
C PHE A 22 -2.08 2.37 -8.84
N THR A 23 -2.97 1.42 -9.14
CA THR A 23 -2.70 -0.02 -8.99
C THR A 23 -1.87 -0.61 -10.14
N LEU A 24 -1.76 0.08 -11.27
CA LEU A 24 -0.98 -0.41 -12.41
C LEU A 24 0.52 -0.45 -12.07
N PRO A 25 1.21 -1.59 -12.27
CA PRO A 25 2.63 -1.74 -11.94
C PRO A 25 3.55 -0.83 -12.79
N GLN A 26 3.07 -0.41 -13.96
CA GLN A 26 3.77 0.54 -14.82
C GLN A 26 3.94 1.93 -14.16
N ASN A 27 2.98 2.30 -13.30
CA ASN A 27 2.93 3.63 -12.69
C ASN A 27 3.68 3.71 -11.37
N SER A 28 4.06 2.57 -10.79
CA SER A 28 4.84 2.51 -9.56
C SER A 28 6.17 3.26 -9.67
N LYS A 29 6.82 3.23 -10.84
CA LYS A 29 8.07 3.97 -11.09
C LYS A 29 7.86 5.49 -10.99
N PHE A 30 6.73 5.99 -11.49
CA PHE A 30 6.39 7.41 -11.41
C PHE A 30 6.12 7.84 -9.97
N ILE A 31 5.39 7.02 -9.19
CA ILE A 31 5.10 7.31 -7.77
C ILE A 31 6.40 7.39 -6.96
N ILE A 32 7.29 6.41 -7.14
CA ILE A 32 8.60 6.39 -6.46
C ILE A 32 9.45 7.59 -6.91
N GLY A 33 9.46 7.92 -8.20
CA GLY A 33 10.17 9.07 -8.73
C GLY A 33 9.65 10.40 -8.16
N ALA A 34 8.33 10.59 -8.13
CA ALA A 34 7.71 11.79 -7.57
C ALA A 34 8.02 11.94 -6.07
N LEU A 35 7.94 10.84 -5.31
CA LEU A 35 8.33 10.83 -3.90
C LEU A 35 9.81 11.21 -3.72
N ALA A 36 10.70 10.64 -4.53
CA ALA A 36 12.13 10.96 -4.48
C ALA A 36 12.39 12.45 -4.76
N ILE A 37 11.70 13.04 -5.74
CA ILE A 37 11.79 14.47 -6.05
C ILE A 37 11.34 15.31 -4.86
N VAL A 38 10.22 14.97 -4.21
CA VAL A 38 9.74 15.67 -3.01
C VAL A 38 10.74 15.54 -1.85
N CYS A 39 11.28 14.34 -1.60
CA CYS A 39 12.30 14.14 -0.58
C CYS A 39 13.56 14.98 -0.83
N ILE A 40 14.07 15.01 -2.06
CA ILE A 40 15.22 15.82 -2.45
C ILE A 40 14.88 17.32 -2.30
N GLY A 41 13.70 17.75 -2.75
CA GLY A 41 13.25 19.13 -2.63
C GLY A 41 13.17 19.60 -1.18
N LEU A 42 12.61 18.78 -0.29
CA LEU A 42 12.56 19.06 1.15
C LEU A 42 13.97 19.08 1.77
N PHE A 43 14.86 18.17 1.34
CA PHE A 43 16.24 18.15 1.79
C PHE A 43 16.99 19.42 1.37
N LEU A 44 16.82 19.89 0.14
CA LEU A 44 17.40 21.15 -0.35
C LEU A 44 16.80 22.37 0.35
N ALA A 45 15.49 22.36 0.61
CA ALA A 45 14.83 23.41 1.39
C ALA A 45 15.41 23.53 2.81
N ASP A 46 15.96 22.45 3.36
CA ASP A 46 16.63 22.49 4.67
C ASP A 46 17.91 23.32 4.68
N PHE A 47 18.47 23.65 3.51
CA PHE A 47 19.67 24.48 3.39
C PHE A 47 19.38 25.98 3.30
N THR A 48 18.13 26.39 3.01
CA THR A 48 17.81 27.81 2.79
C THR A 48 17.56 28.59 4.08
N TYR A 49 17.24 27.94 5.21
CA TYR A 49 16.97 28.62 6.48
C TYR A 49 17.91 28.16 7.61
N LYS A 50 18.30 29.11 8.48
CA LYS A 50 19.07 28.80 9.69
C LYS A 50 18.12 28.31 10.77
N LYS A 51 18.38 27.10 11.27
CA LYS A 51 17.67 26.53 12.42
C LYS A 51 18.38 26.93 13.71
N TYR A 52 17.61 27.40 14.68
CA TYR A 52 18.07 27.54 16.07
C TYR A 52 17.61 26.30 16.82
N GLY A 53 18.41 25.24 16.77
CA GLY A 53 18.15 24.01 17.51
C GLY A 53 18.45 24.19 18.99
N HIS A 54 17.77 23.43 19.84
CA HIS A 54 18.09 23.38 21.27
C HIS A 54 19.34 22.53 21.54
N PHE A 55 19.68 21.64 20.60
CA PHE A 55 20.86 20.78 20.66
C PHE A 55 21.85 21.13 19.54
N GLU A 56 23.16 21.01 19.80
CA GLU A 56 24.21 21.30 18.81
C GLU A 56 24.05 20.46 17.53
N VAL A 57 23.55 19.22 17.66
CA VAL A 57 23.30 18.31 16.53
C VAL A 57 22.19 18.79 15.59
N GLU A 58 21.25 19.60 16.06
CA GLU A 58 20.14 20.14 15.27
C GLU A 58 20.57 21.36 14.43
N THR A 59 21.75 21.90 14.71
CA THR A 59 22.31 23.06 14.01
C THR A 59 22.96 22.65 12.69
N TYR A 60 23.22 21.35 12.49
CA TYR A 60 23.74 20.83 11.24
C TYR A 60 22.69 20.94 10.12
N LYS A 61 23.10 21.56 9.01
CA LYS A 61 22.27 21.71 7.81
C LYS A 61 21.88 20.34 7.25
N GLY A 62 20.58 20.12 7.02
CA GLY A 62 20.07 18.86 6.49
C GLY A 62 19.87 17.75 7.52
N PHE A 63 20.10 18.00 8.82
CA PHE A 63 19.95 16.97 9.87
C PHE A 63 18.54 16.38 9.89
N TYR A 64 17.50 17.22 9.87
CA TYR A 64 16.11 16.76 9.97
C TYR A 64 15.64 16.03 8.71
N GLY A 65 16.08 16.48 7.53
CA GLY A 65 15.79 15.79 6.27
C GLY A 65 16.39 14.39 6.22
N ALA A 66 17.67 14.27 6.62
CA ALA A 66 18.34 12.97 6.71
C ALA A 66 17.74 12.08 7.81
N TYR A 67 17.52 12.64 9.00
CA TYR A 67 16.94 11.91 10.14
C TYR A 67 15.54 11.38 9.82
N GLY A 68 14.65 12.22 9.27
CA GLY A 68 13.30 11.81 8.89
C GLY A 68 13.32 10.68 7.84
N PHE A 69 14.17 10.79 6.83
CA PHE A 69 14.33 9.75 5.81
C PHE A 69 14.83 8.43 6.40
N VAL A 70 15.84 8.48 7.27
CA VAL A 70 16.41 7.30 7.94
C VAL A 70 15.38 6.65 8.86
N MET A 71 14.72 7.43 9.72
CA MET A 71 13.72 6.91 10.66
C MET A 71 12.52 6.31 9.94
N PHE A 72 12.02 6.96 8.89
CA PHE A 72 10.90 6.42 8.10
C PHE A 72 11.30 5.13 7.37
N THR A 73 12.49 5.09 6.79
CA THR A 73 13.02 3.88 6.15
C THR A 73 13.15 2.74 7.17
N ALA A 74 13.69 3.01 8.35
CA ALA A 74 13.81 2.04 9.43
C ALA A 74 12.44 1.49 9.87
N LEU A 75 11.42 2.34 9.98
CA LEU A 75 10.04 1.93 10.28
C LEU A 75 9.49 0.95 9.25
N ILE A 76 9.67 1.22 7.95
CA ILE A 76 9.22 0.32 6.87
C ILE A 76 9.95 -1.02 6.95
N LEU A 77 11.26 -1.02 7.17
CA LEU A 77 12.05 -2.25 7.29
C LEU A 77 11.64 -3.06 8.52
N LEU A 78 11.37 -2.39 9.64
CA LEU A 78 10.86 -3.03 10.85
C LEU A 78 9.49 -3.67 10.61
N ALA A 79 8.55 -2.95 9.98
CA ALA A 79 7.24 -3.48 9.64
C ALA A 79 7.34 -4.69 8.70
N LYS A 80 8.24 -4.65 7.72
CA LYS A 80 8.52 -5.79 6.83
C LYS A 80 9.09 -6.99 7.59
N THR A 81 10.00 -6.73 8.53
CA THR A 81 10.59 -7.78 9.38
C THR A 81 9.53 -8.40 10.28
N LEU A 82 8.68 -7.57 10.90
CA LEU A 82 7.56 -8.04 11.71
C LEU A 82 6.58 -8.88 10.89
N ARG A 83 6.28 -8.47 9.64
CA ARG A 83 5.46 -9.26 8.72
C ARG A 83 6.04 -10.65 8.49
N TYR A 84 7.35 -10.77 8.31
CA TYR A 84 8.01 -12.07 8.16
C TYR A 84 7.82 -12.97 9.39
N PHE A 85 7.87 -12.41 10.60
CA PHE A 85 7.65 -13.17 11.84
C PHE A 85 6.19 -13.55 12.10
N ILE A 86 5.24 -12.69 11.72
CA ILE A 86 3.80 -12.92 11.95
C ILE A 86 3.18 -13.78 10.85
N GLN A 87 3.76 -13.79 9.65
CA GLN A 87 3.16 -14.45 8.49
C GLN A 87 2.90 -15.93 8.78
N GLN A 88 1.64 -16.30 8.61
CA GLN A 88 1.11 -17.63 8.86
C GLN A 88 0.96 -18.36 7.52
N PRO A 89 1.16 -19.70 7.47
CA PRO A 89 0.95 -20.47 6.25
C PRO A 89 -0.50 -20.37 5.76
N GLU A 90 -0.67 -20.46 4.44
CA GLU A 90 -1.99 -20.40 3.78
C GLU A 90 -2.92 -21.52 4.28
N ASP A 91 -2.35 -22.65 4.67
CA ASP A 91 -3.08 -23.83 5.14
C ASP A 91 -3.26 -23.86 6.66
N TYR A 92 -3.12 -22.73 7.36
CA TYR A 92 -3.19 -22.71 8.83
C TYR A 92 -4.53 -23.20 9.39
N TYR A 93 -5.63 -22.90 8.71
CA TYR A 93 -6.94 -23.47 9.05
C TYR A 93 -7.17 -24.81 8.35
N GLY A 94 -6.55 -25.05 7.18
CA GLY A 94 -6.65 -26.27 6.40
C GLY A 94 -8.03 -26.91 6.38
N ASP A 95 -8.17 -28.08 6.97
CA ASP A 95 -9.44 -28.83 7.02
C ASP A 95 -10.51 -28.20 7.93
N LYS A 96 -10.15 -27.19 8.74
CA LYS A 96 -11.04 -26.39 9.59
C LYS A 96 -11.40 -25.04 8.95
N ALA A 97 -11.05 -24.80 7.69
CA ALA A 97 -11.46 -23.59 6.99
C ALA A 97 -12.97 -23.62 6.72
N ILE A 98 -13.66 -22.53 7.06
CA ILE A 98 -15.12 -22.39 6.87
C ILE A 98 -15.50 -22.58 5.39
N ASP A 99 -14.62 -22.17 4.48
CA ASP A 99 -14.81 -22.30 3.03
C ASP A 99 -14.88 -23.77 2.56
N ARG A 100 -14.40 -24.72 3.39
CA ARG A 100 -14.51 -26.17 3.14
C ARG A 100 -15.70 -26.82 3.84
N GLU A 101 -16.39 -26.11 4.72
CA GLU A 101 -17.61 -26.63 5.34
C GLU A 101 -18.73 -26.68 4.29
N GLU A 102 -19.43 -27.81 4.23
CA GLU A 102 -20.63 -27.93 3.40
C GLU A 102 -21.67 -26.93 3.93
N TYR A 103 -22.06 -25.96 3.10
CA TYR A 103 -23.02 -24.94 3.53
C TYR A 103 -24.37 -25.61 3.86
N PRO A 104 -25.04 -25.21 4.97
CA PRO A 104 -26.35 -25.73 5.31
C PRO A 104 -27.36 -25.38 4.19
N GLU A 105 -27.88 -26.41 3.54
CA GLU A 105 -28.85 -26.27 2.43
C GLU A 105 -30.13 -25.52 2.84
N ASP A 106 -30.47 -25.54 4.13
CA ASP A 106 -31.60 -24.83 4.74
C ASP A 106 -31.37 -23.31 4.87
N GLN A 107 -30.12 -22.84 4.75
CA GLN A 107 -29.75 -21.42 4.81
C GLN A 107 -29.44 -20.85 3.41
N LEU A 108 -29.41 -21.68 2.37
CA LEU A 108 -29.14 -21.25 1.00
C LEU A 108 -30.43 -20.82 0.29
N GLU A 109 -30.61 -19.51 0.13
CA GLU A 109 -31.58 -18.96 -0.82
C GLU A 109 -31.06 -19.15 -2.25
N LYS A 110 -31.43 -20.27 -2.88
CA LYS A 110 -31.05 -20.57 -4.27
C LYS A 110 -31.88 -19.72 -5.23
N LEU A 111 -31.37 -18.56 -5.63
CA LEU A 111 -31.96 -17.80 -6.74
C LEU A 111 -31.81 -18.60 -8.05
N GLY A 112 -32.94 -18.86 -8.69
CA GLY A 112 -32.96 -19.48 -10.02
C GLY A 112 -32.35 -18.53 -11.03
N HIS A 113 -31.47 -19.04 -11.87
CA HIS A 113 -30.89 -18.29 -12.99
C HIS A 113 -31.92 -17.91 -14.08
N GLU A 114 -33.21 -18.16 -13.87
CA GLU A 114 -34.31 -17.73 -14.73
C GLU A 114 -34.88 -16.35 -14.34
N ASP A 115 -34.44 -15.80 -13.19
CA ASP A 115 -35.04 -14.62 -12.57
C ASP A 115 -34.22 -13.31 -12.80
N VAL A 116 -33.21 -13.34 -13.68
CA VAL A 116 -32.29 -12.20 -13.98
C VAL A 116 -32.28 -11.86 -15.47
#